data_AF-A0A9P4TLU8-F1
#
_entry.id   AF-A0A9P4TLU8-F1
#
_cell.length_a   1.000
_cell.length_b   1.000
_cell.length_c   1.000
_cell.angle_alpha   90.00
_cell.angle_beta   90.00
_cell.angle_gamma   90.00
#
_symmetry.space_group_name_H-M   'P 1'
#
loop_
_entity.id
_entity.type
_entity.pdbx_description
1 polymer ?
#
loop_
_entity_poly.entity_id
_entity_poly.type
_entity_poly.pdbx_seq_one_letter_code
_entity_poly.pdbx_strand_id
1 'polypeptide(L)'
;MSHVQSTDQRYTWGSENDLFPRRLNSTHILNFDSPNKVSDLQSLDEQMTVWDPKKGNRYIWPVKINPFGMDLSQAQETVLWSSIQPFSDENNRSCVVTLPTTLSALQIQYQGDSKQSGAANASMALRTIQPLVSVTCYHVETGSLDEWIHYTMRNGSAHRLVKLSEVYRNISWGTKYQDAAVPVWMVIPDNDEMLLGIFVTKDPTVENRDLYFFTSCTISSYWRVVDTSSYEIQDALRMRLMVKRPDLTSTGPSAGTLRMTSDLLPISIDPTGIEFLYTKNLTYTLRYDDYSPIGLAAVWIAALAELPLMQYRFSLNHDTNDIYMVNKSQVDQHTPLLSYVITITLHGLGYGSADVASKLAVAVIMAYCLISLCFIAYIIFTGHTSIAWDSAMELIVLALHSKEPDDLGHVSVGLDSMDTFGKSVGIRVSTVPIEDTGEKRERLELVFEHDQDLKQRNLTKVVRNRAY
;
A
#
# COMPACT_ATOMS: atom_id res chain seq x y z
N MET A 1 -12.19 9.07 8.50
CA MET A 1 -13.04 8.08 7.81
C MET A 1 -12.41 7.79 6.45
N SER A 2 -12.43 6.54 5.96
CA SER A 2 -12.04 6.21 4.58
C SER A 2 -13.27 6.28 3.69
N HIS A 3 -13.29 7.20 2.72
CA HIS A 3 -14.29 7.16 1.66
C HIS A 3 -13.77 6.23 0.56
N VAL A 4 -14.37 5.06 0.45
CA VAL A 4 -14.11 4.11 -0.64
C VAL A 4 -15.11 4.44 -1.74
N GLN A 5 -14.62 5.02 -2.84
CA GLN A 5 -15.42 5.21 -4.04
C GLN A 5 -15.01 4.11 -5.03
N SER A 6 -15.84 3.07 -5.12
CA SER A 6 -15.66 1.98 -6.08
C SER A 6 -16.49 2.29 -7.32
N THR A 7 -15.87 2.93 -8.31
CA THR A 7 -16.49 3.20 -9.60
C THR A 7 -15.41 3.35 -10.65
N ASP A 8 -15.15 2.29 -11.40
CA ASP A 8 -15.15 2.30 -12.87
C ASP A 8 -14.86 0.89 -13.38
N GLN A 9 -15.72 0.41 -14.26
CA GLN A 9 -15.43 -0.75 -15.12
C GLN A 9 -15.01 -0.21 -16.47
N ARG A 10 -13.79 -0.49 -16.87
CA ARG A 10 -13.31 -0.10 -18.18
C ARG A 10 -12.99 -1.35 -18.99
N TYR A 11 -13.12 -1.21 -20.30
CA TYR A 11 -12.96 -2.29 -21.25
C TYR A 11 -11.69 -2.06 -22.03
N THR A 12 -10.81 -3.06 -22.07
CA THR A 12 -9.73 -3.10 -23.06
C THR A 12 -10.24 -3.82 -24.29
N TRP A 13 -9.96 -3.25 -25.47
CA TRP A 13 -10.33 -3.84 -26.76
C TRP A 13 -9.33 -4.94 -27.13
N GLY A 14 -9.64 -6.17 -26.75
CA GLY A 14 -8.85 -7.38 -26.97
C GLY A 14 -9.42 -8.52 -26.11
N SER A 15 -9.33 -9.77 -26.58
CA SER A 15 -9.78 -10.88 -25.74
C SER A 15 -8.79 -11.09 -24.60
N GLU A 16 -9.28 -11.59 -23.47
CA GLU A 16 -8.42 -11.95 -22.33
C GLU A 16 -7.30 -12.90 -22.75
N ASN A 17 -7.59 -13.83 -23.67
CA ASN A 17 -6.62 -14.80 -24.18
C ASN A 17 -5.54 -14.18 -25.05
N ASP A 18 -5.81 -13.05 -25.71
CA ASP A 18 -4.81 -12.35 -26.50
C ASP A 18 -3.84 -11.60 -25.56
N LEU A 19 -4.36 -10.91 -24.55
CA LEU A 19 -3.54 -10.13 -23.60
C LEU A 19 -2.80 -11.02 -22.59
N PHE A 20 -3.40 -12.14 -22.20
CA PHE A 20 -2.90 -13.08 -21.20
C PHE A 20 -2.90 -14.51 -21.76
N PRO A 21 -2.06 -14.78 -22.79
CA PRO A 21 -2.03 -16.06 -23.45
C PRO A 21 -1.60 -17.17 -22.48
N ARG A 22 -2.32 -18.29 -22.50
CA ARG A 22 -1.97 -19.49 -21.70
C ARG A 22 -0.92 -20.37 -22.37
N ARG A 23 -0.63 -20.10 -23.65
CA ARG A 23 0.39 -20.82 -24.41
C ARG A 23 1.28 -19.82 -25.12
N LEU A 24 2.53 -19.78 -24.70
CA LEU A 24 3.60 -18.98 -25.28
C LEU A 24 4.45 -19.87 -26.18
N ASN A 25 4.77 -19.37 -27.36
CA ASN A 25 5.58 -20.05 -28.38
C ASN A 25 6.43 -19.01 -29.11
N SER A 26 7.13 -19.42 -30.17
CA SER A 26 7.97 -18.54 -30.99
C SER A 26 7.26 -17.33 -31.62
N THR A 27 5.91 -17.30 -31.68
CA THR A 27 5.18 -16.12 -32.18
C THR A 27 5.05 -15.03 -31.14
N HIS A 28 5.31 -15.33 -29.86
CA HIS A 28 5.25 -14.39 -28.76
C HIS A 28 6.65 -13.83 -28.51
N ILE A 29 6.80 -12.50 -28.61
CA ILE A 29 8.06 -11.83 -28.31
C ILE A 29 8.20 -11.71 -26.80
N LEU A 30 8.95 -12.63 -26.20
CA LEU A 30 9.40 -12.51 -24.81
C LEU A 30 10.71 -11.73 -24.79
N ASN A 31 10.64 -10.49 -24.30
CA ASN A 31 11.81 -9.63 -24.19
C ASN A 31 12.56 -9.95 -22.90
N PHE A 32 13.74 -10.54 -23.06
CA PHE A 32 14.63 -10.84 -21.96
C PHE A 32 15.86 -9.93 -21.93
N ASP A 33 15.94 -8.89 -22.77
CA ASP A 33 17.09 -7.97 -22.90
C ASP A 33 17.31 -7.05 -21.69
N SER A 34 16.55 -7.27 -20.61
CA SER A 34 16.75 -6.62 -19.31
C SER A 34 17.67 -7.36 -18.30
N PRO A 35 18.60 -8.29 -18.60
CA PRO A 35 19.40 -8.93 -17.54
C PRO A 35 20.29 -7.91 -16.82
N ASN A 36 20.75 -6.87 -17.53
CA ASN A 36 21.47 -5.74 -16.94
C ASN A 36 20.60 -4.87 -16.02
N LYS A 37 19.26 -5.00 -16.09
CA LYS A 37 18.34 -4.39 -15.11
C LYS A 37 18.09 -5.30 -13.90
N VAL A 38 18.36 -6.60 -14.03
CA VAL A 38 18.29 -7.56 -12.92
C VAL A 38 19.47 -7.35 -11.98
N SER A 39 20.65 -6.98 -12.49
CA SER A 39 21.78 -6.59 -11.62
C SER A 39 21.48 -5.38 -10.75
N ASP A 40 20.62 -4.47 -11.18
CA ASP A 40 20.17 -3.35 -10.36
C ASP A 40 19.32 -3.82 -9.16
N LEU A 41 18.58 -4.93 -9.28
CA LEU A 41 17.86 -5.52 -8.14
C LEU A 41 18.81 -6.05 -7.07
N GLN A 42 19.95 -6.60 -7.47
CA GLN A 42 20.93 -7.21 -6.56
C GLN A 42 21.53 -6.15 -5.62
N SER A 43 21.81 -4.95 -6.14
CA SER A 43 22.29 -3.80 -5.34
C SER A 43 21.31 -3.38 -4.24
N LEU A 44 20.04 -3.75 -4.39
CA LEU A 44 18.96 -3.39 -3.47
C LEU A 44 18.76 -4.44 -2.37
N ASP A 45 19.15 -5.70 -2.62
CA ASP A 45 19.18 -6.79 -1.62
C ASP A 45 20.21 -6.48 -0.51
N GLU A 46 21.36 -5.91 -0.90
CA GLU A 46 22.43 -5.53 0.03
C GLU A 46 22.07 -4.38 0.98
N GLN A 47 21.12 -3.51 0.61
CA GLN A 47 20.66 -2.41 1.47
C GLN A 47 19.52 -2.81 2.43
N MET A 48 18.91 -3.99 2.26
CA MET A 48 17.84 -4.48 3.14
C MET A 48 18.36 -5.54 4.12
N THR A 49 19.28 -5.15 4.99
CA THR A 49 19.93 -6.03 5.99
C THR A 49 19.03 -6.48 7.16
N VAL A 50 17.71 -6.37 7.06
CA VAL A 50 16.78 -6.90 8.08
C VAL A 50 15.72 -7.79 7.42
N TRP A 51 16.09 -9.05 7.24
CA TRP A 51 15.14 -10.12 6.89
C TRP A 51 14.10 -10.24 8.01
N ASP A 52 12.87 -9.79 7.73
CA ASP A 52 11.71 -10.04 8.59
C ASP A 52 10.84 -11.11 7.90
N PRO A 53 10.83 -12.37 8.39
CA PRO A 53 10.08 -13.47 7.78
C PRO A 53 8.58 -13.22 7.70
N LYS A 54 8.04 -12.31 8.54
CA LYS A 54 6.63 -11.92 8.47
C LYS A 54 6.39 -10.89 7.36
N LYS A 55 7.38 -10.06 7.06
CA LYS A 55 7.25 -8.99 6.07
C LYS A 55 7.66 -9.42 4.67
N GLY A 56 8.43 -10.50 4.48
CA GLY A 56 8.93 -10.95 3.18
C GLY A 56 9.85 -9.92 2.50
N ASN A 57 10.64 -10.36 1.53
CA ASN A 57 11.58 -9.45 0.88
C ASN A 57 10.83 -8.57 -0.12
N ARG A 58 11.09 -7.27 -0.07
CA ARG A 58 10.55 -6.26 -0.97
C ARG A 58 11.68 -5.78 -1.86
N TYR A 59 11.62 -6.05 -3.15
CA TYR A 59 12.58 -5.44 -4.09
C TYR A 59 11.91 -4.28 -4.78
N ILE A 60 12.63 -3.19 -4.92
CA ILE A 60 12.23 -2.04 -5.71
C ILE A 60 12.81 -2.27 -7.11
N TRP A 61 11.94 -2.52 -8.08
CA TRP A 61 12.28 -2.62 -9.48
C TRP A 61 12.06 -1.25 -10.13
N PRO A 62 13.12 -0.53 -10.55
CA PRO A 62 12.97 0.65 -11.39
C PRO A 62 12.61 0.19 -12.80
N VAL A 63 11.31 0.14 -13.12
CA VAL A 63 10.93 -0.20 -14.49
C VAL A 63 11.12 1.06 -15.32
N LYS A 64 12.25 1.17 -16.02
CA LYS A 64 12.36 2.11 -17.15
C LYS A 64 11.49 1.58 -18.29
N ILE A 65 10.18 1.80 -18.19
CA ILE A 65 9.24 1.57 -19.26
C ILE A 65 9.36 2.79 -20.17
N ASN A 66 10.23 2.73 -21.19
CA ASN A 66 10.26 3.76 -22.23
C ASN A 66 9.85 3.23 -23.62
N PRO A 67 8.63 2.66 -23.78
CA PRO A 67 8.18 2.18 -25.08
C PRO A 67 7.71 3.32 -26.00
N PHE A 68 7.50 4.56 -25.51
CA PHE A 68 6.84 5.63 -26.27
C PHE A 68 7.41 7.06 -26.05
N GLY A 69 8.63 7.21 -25.51
CA GLY A 69 9.22 8.54 -25.27
C GLY A 69 8.70 9.27 -24.03
N MET A 70 7.86 8.63 -23.22
CA MET A 70 7.60 9.05 -21.84
C MET A 70 8.70 8.48 -20.94
N ASP A 71 9.45 9.37 -20.30
CA ASP A 71 10.47 8.98 -19.33
C ASP A 71 9.82 8.53 -18.01
N LEU A 72 9.25 7.32 -18.01
CA LEU A 72 8.68 6.69 -16.81
C LEU A 72 9.76 6.30 -15.78
N SER A 73 11.05 6.52 -16.08
CA SER A 73 12.14 6.22 -15.15
C SER A 73 12.11 7.07 -13.89
N GLN A 74 11.42 8.22 -13.91
CA GLN A 74 11.28 9.10 -12.74
C GLN A 74 10.07 8.79 -11.88
N ALA A 75 9.06 8.07 -12.40
CA ALA A 75 7.71 8.04 -11.81
C ALA A 75 7.33 6.73 -11.10
N GLN A 76 8.05 5.62 -11.33
CA GLN A 76 7.60 4.30 -10.87
C GLN A 76 8.69 3.53 -10.11
N GLU A 77 8.43 3.31 -8.82
CA GLU A 77 9.10 2.27 -8.04
C GLU A 77 8.16 1.07 -7.96
N THR A 78 8.47 -0.01 -8.67
CA THR A 78 7.63 -1.20 -8.59
C THR A 78 8.10 -2.09 -7.46
N VAL A 79 7.24 -2.42 -6.50
CA VAL A 79 7.62 -3.33 -5.41
C VAL A 79 7.40 -4.77 -5.86
N LEU A 80 8.49 -5.43 -6.22
CA LEU A 80 8.57 -6.86 -6.40
C LEU A 80 8.42 -7.53 -5.03
N TRP A 81 7.44 -8.42 -4.92
CA TRP A 81 7.38 -9.32 -3.80
C TRP A 81 8.09 -10.61 -4.19
N SER A 82 9.17 -10.92 -3.48
CA SER A 82 9.70 -12.28 -3.48
C SER A 82 9.42 -12.90 -2.10
N SER A 83 8.85 -14.10 -2.12
CA SER A 83 8.84 -14.95 -0.94
C SER A 83 9.97 -15.95 -1.14
N ILE A 84 11.17 -15.59 -0.70
CA ILE A 84 12.26 -16.57 -0.54
C ILE A 84 11.94 -17.30 0.76
N GLN A 85 11.39 -18.50 0.64
CA GLN A 85 11.45 -19.44 1.75
C GLN A 85 12.78 -20.18 1.60
N PRO A 86 13.79 -19.91 2.46
CA PRO A 86 14.95 -20.78 2.53
C PRO A 86 14.43 -22.15 2.97
N PHE A 87 14.49 -23.13 2.07
CA PHE A 87 14.28 -24.52 2.42
C PHE A 87 15.42 -25.00 3.32
N SER A 88 15.12 -25.92 4.25
CA SER A 88 16.12 -26.48 5.18
C SER A 88 17.08 -27.46 4.53
N ASP A 89 16.85 -27.85 3.28
CA ASP A 89 17.79 -28.68 2.52
C ASP A 89 18.70 -27.74 1.74
N GLU A 90 19.98 -27.69 2.13
CA GLU A 90 21.01 -26.77 1.62
C GLU A 90 21.08 -26.71 0.07
N ASN A 91 20.62 -27.76 -0.61
CA ASN A 91 20.71 -27.92 -2.06
C ASN A 91 19.46 -27.47 -2.85
N ASN A 92 18.35 -27.14 -2.18
CA ASN A 92 17.11 -26.76 -2.85
C ASN A 92 16.75 -25.30 -2.53
N ARG A 93 16.79 -24.44 -3.54
CA ARG A 93 16.40 -23.03 -3.41
C ARG A 93 15.15 -22.79 -4.25
N SER A 94 14.12 -22.22 -3.64
CA SER A 94 12.88 -21.86 -4.33
C SER A 94 12.56 -20.37 -4.16
N CYS A 95 12.02 -19.76 -5.21
CA CYS A 95 11.59 -18.36 -5.22
C CYS A 95 10.27 -18.22 -5.96
N VAL A 96 9.33 -17.51 -5.35
CA VAL A 96 8.06 -17.13 -5.98
C VAL A 96 8.03 -15.61 -6.11
N VAL A 97 7.81 -15.13 -7.33
CA VAL A 97 7.88 -13.72 -7.70
C VAL A 97 6.65 -13.31 -8.49
N THR A 98 6.17 -12.08 -8.26
CA THR A 98 5.07 -11.46 -8.98
C THR A 98 5.42 -9.99 -9.23
N LEU A 99 5.01 -9.48 -10.40
CA LEU A 99 5.25 -8.10 -10.82
C LEU A 99 3.94 -7.56 -11.42
N PRO A 100 3.59 -6.27 -11.19
CA PRO A 100 2.55 -5.63 -11.96
C PRO A 100 2.85 -5.73 -13.45
N THR A 101 1.86 -6.09 -14.26
CA THR A 101 1.93 -5.95 -15.70
C THR A 101 2.07 -4.49 -16.04
N THR A 102 2.80 -4.23 -17.12
CA THR A 102 2.95 -2.91 -17.71
C THR A 102 1.59 -2.26 -18.03
N LEU A 103 0.60 -3.06 -18.48
CA LEU A 103 -0.79 -2.62 -18.64
C LEU A 103 -1.39 -2.10 -17.33
N SER A 104 -1.23 -2.83 -16.23
CA SER A 104 -1.76 -2.42 -14.91
C SER A 104 -1.06 -1.17 -14.39
N ALA A 105 0.27 -1.09 -14.56
CA ALA A 105 1.06 0.07 -14.17
C ALA A 105 0.59 1.35 -14.90
N LEU A 106 0.39 1.26 -16.21
CA LEU A 106 -0.11 2.38 -17.02
C LEU A 106 -1.54 2.77 -16.66
N GLN A 107 -2.43 1.80 -16.41
CA GLN A 107 -3.80 2.08 -15.99
C GLN A 107 -3.85 2.83 -14.67
N ILE A 108 -3.05 2.41 -13.68
CA ILE A 108 -2.98 3.09 -12.39
C ILE A 108 -2.37 4.48 -12.52
N GLN A 109 -1.29 4.62 -13.30
CA GLN A 109 -0.65 5.92 -13.52
C GLN A 109 -1.59 6.91 -14.21
N TYR A 110 -2.26 6.47 -15.28
CA TYR A 110 -3.20 7.31 -16.02
C TYR A 110 -4.32 7.86 -15.14
N GLN A 111 -4.80 7.04 -14.20
CA GLN A 111 -5.80 7.46 -13.22
C GLN A 111 -5.23 8.39 -12.15
N GLY A 112 -3.98 8.17 -11.74
CA GLY A 112 -3.27 9.03 -10.80
C GLY A 112 -3.04 10.45 -11.33
N ASP A 113 -2.75 10.61 -12.63
CA ASP A 113 -2.52 11.92 -13.25
C ASP A 113 -3.81 12.74 -13.46
N SER A 114 -4.98 12.09 -13.40
CA SER A 114 -6.25 12.80 -13.44
C SER A 114 -6.32 13.72 -12.21
N LYS A 115 -6.26 15.04 -12.47
CA LYS A 115 -6.16 16.17 -11.53
C LYS A 115 -7.21 16.23 -10.41
N GLN A 116 -8.06 15.23 -10.25
CA GLN A 116 -9.03 15.12 -9.16
C GLN A 116 -8.41 14.66 -7.84
N SER A 117 -7.18 14.15 -7.79
CA SER A 117 -6.53 13.72 -6.54
C SER A 117 -5.83 14.85 -5.78
N GLY A 118 -6.40 16.07 -5.74
CA GLY A 118 -5.95 17.13 -4.82
C GLY A 118 -6.00 16.74 -3.34
N ALA A 119 -6.54 15.56 -3.02
CA ALA A 119 -6.43 14.93 -1.71
C ALA A 119 -5.08 14.24 -1.55
N ALA A 120 -4.19 14.84 -0.77
CA ALA A 120 -3.02 14.16 -0.23
C ALA A 120 -3.46 12.83 0.42
N ASN A 121 -2.87 11.71 0.00
CA ASN A 121 -3.14 10.33 0.46
C ASN A 121 -4.28 9.56 -0.23
N ALA A 122 -4.48 9.73 -1.54
CA ALA A 122 -5.26 8.77 -2.31
C ALA A 122 -4.47 7.44 -2.46
N SER A 123 -5.10 6.31 -2.17
CA SER A 123 -4.62 5.00 -2.62
C SER A 123 -5.56 4.47 -3.68
N MET A 124 -5.01 3.91 -4.75
CA MET A 124 -5.79 3.28 -5.80
C MET A 124 -5.51 1.79 -5.77
N ALA A 125 -6.53 0.95 -5.93
CA ALA A 125 -6.39 -0.48 -6.10
C ALA A 125 -7.07 -0.89 -7.40
N LEU A 126 -6.34 -1.59 -8.25
CA LEU A 126 -6.79 -2.08 -9.54
C LEU A 126 -6.78 -3.61 -9.50
N ARG A 127 -7.94 -4.22 -9.72
CA ARG A 127 -8.04 -5.68 -9.79
C ARG A 127 -7.81 -6.14 -11.23
N THR A 128 -6.64 -6.73 -11.49
CA THR A 128 -6.21 -7.14 -12.83
C THR A 128 -5.45 -8.46 -12.82
N ILE A 129 -5.22 -9.01 -14.01
CA ILE A 129 -4.42 -10.21 -14.21
C ILE A 129 -2.93 -9.84 -14.09
N GLN A 130 -2.23 -10.54 -13.21
CA GLN A 130 -0.79 -10.39 -12.97
C GLN A 130 -0.06 -11.71 -13.20
N PRO A 131 1.18 -11.68 -13.70
CA PRO A 131 1.99 -12.87 -13.77
C PRO A 131 2.48 -13.27 -12.36
N LEU A 132 2.69 -14.55 -12.18
CA LEU A 132 3.30 -15.18 -11.03
C LEU A 132 4.28 -16.23 -11.56
N VAL A 133 5.54 -16.13 -11.17
CA VAL A 133 6.58 -17.08 -11.56
C VAL A 133 7.11 -17.75 -10.31
N SER A 134 7.22 -19.07 -10.35
CA SER A 134 7.89 -19.87 -9.34
C SER A 134 9.06 -20.60 -9.96
N VAL A 135 10.24 -20.40 -9.37
CA VAL A 135 11.48 -21.05 -9.76
C VAL A 135 11.99 -21.88 -8.60
N THR A 136 12.30 -23.15 -8.88
CA THR A 136 12.93 -24.06 -7.92
C THR A 136 14.19 -24.61 -8.55
N CYS A 137 15.34 -24.33 -7.94
CA CYS A 137 16.64 -24.76 -8.43
C CYS A 137 17.27 -25.80 -7.48
N TYR A 138 17.84 -26.84 -8.09
CA TYR A 138 18.71 -27.83 -7.44
C TYR A 138 20.14 -27.62 -7.91
N HIS A 139 21.02 -27.46 -6.94
CA HIS A 139 22.46 -27.41 -7.17
C HIS A 139 23.08 -28.79 -6.92
N VAL A 140 23.89 -29.25 -7.86
CA VAL A 140 24.63 -30.51 -7.77
C VAL A 140 26.11 -30.20 -7.97
N GLU A 141 26.88 -30.39 -6.90
CA GLU A 141 28.34 -30.28 -6.94
C GLU A 141 28.90 -31.57 -7.54
N THR A 142 29.44 -31.53 -8.77
CA THR A 142 29.97 -32.76 -9.35
C THR A 142 31.31 -33.15 -8.75
N GLY A 143 31.24 -34.01 -7.73
CA GLY A 143 32.31 -34.95 -7.40
C GLY A 143 32.22 -36.25 -8.21
N SER A 144 31.04 -36.58 -8.73
CA SER A 144 30.75 -37.83 -9.45
C SER A 144 29.81 -37.60 -10.65
N LEU A 145 30.22 -38.03 -11.84
CA LEU A 145 29.40 -37.99 -13.07
C LEU A 145 28.17 -38.92 -13.04
N ASP A 146 28.02 -39.73 -11.98
CA ASP A 146 26.88 -40.63 -11.77
C ASP A 146 25.73 -39.98 -10.98
N GLU A 147 25.86 -38.70 -10.61
CA GLU A 147 24.81 -38.00 -9.86
C GLU A 147 23.62 -37.64 -10.75
N TRP A 148 22.41 -37.84 -10.19
CA TRP A 148 21.14 -37.62 -10.88
C TRP A 148 20.77 -36.14 -10.82
N ILE A 149 20.34 -35.56 -11.95
CA ILE A 149 19.66 -34.26 -11.91
C ILE A 149 18.27 -34.46 -11.31
N HIS A 150 18.00 -33.70 -10.26
CA HIS A 150 16.69 -33.63 -9.64
C HIS A 150 15.91 -32.44 -10.21
N TYR A 151 14.64 -32.62 -10.51
CA TYR A 151 13.73 -31.53 -10.83
C TYR A 151 12.43 -31.69 -10.05
N THR A 152 11.70 -30.59 -9.85
CA THR A 152 10.48 -30.59 -9.04
C THR A 152 9.27 -30.80 -9.94
N MET A 153 8.45 -31.80 -9.66
CA MET A 153 7.15 -31.96 -10.31
C MET A 153 6.10 -31.00 -9.73
N ARG A 154 4.93 -30.88 -10.38
CA ARG A 154 3.81 -30.03 -9.91
C ARG A 154 3.37 -30.33 -8.48
N ASN A 155 3.49 -31.58 -8.04
CA ASN A 155 3.17 -32.02 -6.68
C ASN A 155 4.30 -31.73 -5.66
N GLY A 156 5.40 -31.09 -6.07
CA GLY A 156 6.54 -30.77 -5.22
C GLY A 156 7.51 -31.94 -5.02
N SER A 157 7.24 -33.11 -5.61
CA SER A 157 8.13 -34.25 -5.52
C SER A 157 9.35 -34.07 -6.43
N ALA A 158 10.52 -34.48 -5.92
CA ALA A 158 11.75 -34.48 -6.70
C ALA A 158 11.78 -35.71 -7.62
N HIS A 159 11.90 -35.49 -8.91
CA HIS A 159 12.06 -36.51 -9.94
C HIS A 159 13.48 -36.51 -10.49
N ARG A 160 13.96 -37.68 -10.91
CA ARG A 160 15.29 -37.85 -11.48
C ARG A 160 15.22 -37.82 -13.00
N LEU A 161 16.08 -37.03 -13.63
CA LEU A 161 16.27 -37.07 -15.07
C LEU A 161 17.27 -38.18 -15.42
N VAL A 162 16.80 -39.20 -16.15
CA VAL A 162 17.64 -40.35 -16.56
C VAL A 162 18.53 -39.91 -17.74
N LYS A 163 19.82 -40.32 -17.71
CA LYS A 163 20.84 -40.06 -18.76
C LYS A 163 21.41 -38.64 -18.83
N LEU A 164 21.79 -38.07 -17.69
CA LEU A 164 22.57 -36.82 -17.65
C LEU A 164 23.82 -36.88 -18.52
N SER A 165 24.52 -38.02 -18.55
CA SER A 165 25.74 -38.19 -19.32
C SER A 165 25.55 -37.99 -20.83
N GLU A 166 24.36 -38.25 -21.38
CA GLU A 166 24.03 -37.99 -22.78
C GLU A 166 23.80 -36.49 -23.01
N VAL A 167 23.03 -35.84 -22.13
CA VAL A 167 22.79 -34.38 -22.16
C VAL A 167 24.11 -33.62 -22.00
N TYR A 168 24.93 -34.01 -21.03
CA TYR A 168 26.25 -33.46 -20.78
C TYR A 168 27.19 -33.67 -21.96
N ARG A 169 27.22 -34.87 -22.56
CA ARG A 169 28.09 -35.13 -23.72
C ARG A 169 27.72 -34.21 -24.88
N ASN A 170 26.43 -33.96 -25.10
CA ASN A 170 25.98 -33.06 -26.15
C ASN A 170 26.32 -31.59 -25.84
N ILE A 171 26.28 -31.17 -24.58
CA ILE A 171 26.65 -29.79 -24.16
C ILE A 171 28.18 -29.59 -24.21
N SER A 172 28.95 -30.52 -23.63
CA SER A 172 30.40 -30.39 -23.41
C SER A 172 31.24 -30.44 -24.69
N TRP A 173 30.76 -31.10 -25.74
CA TRP A 173 31.49 -31.19 -27.01
C TRP A 173 31.60 -29.85 -27.75
N GLY A 174 30.74 -28.87 -27.42
CA GLY A 174 30.79 -27.53 -27.99
C GLY A 174 31.60 -26.50 -27.20
N THR A 175 32.00 -26.78 -25.95
CA THR A 175 32.40 -25.73 -24.99
C THR A 175 33.83 -25.84 -24.46
N LYS A 176 34.76 -26.52 -25.16
CA LYS A 176 36.13 -26.83 -24.69
C LYS A 176 36.98 -25.66 -24.15
N TYR A 177 36.53 -24.40 -24.23
CA TYR A 177 37.27 -23.22 -23.79
C TYR A 177 36.41 -22.11 -23.16
N GLN A 178 35.23 -22.41 -22.61
CA GLN A 178 34.34 -21.35 -22.12
C GLN A 178 33.86 -21.58 -20.69
N ASP A 179 33.83 -20.50 -19.92
CA ASP A 179 33.48 -20.50 -18.49
C ASP A 179 32.01 -20.86 -18.20
N ALA A 180 31.15 -20.77 -19.22
CA ALA A 180 29.73 -21.05 -19.14
C ALA A 180 29.23 -21.73 -20.42
N ALA A 181 28.45 -22.80 -20.26
CA ALA A 181 27.75 -23.42 -21.38
C ALA A 181 26.44 -22.69 -21.70
N VAL A 182 25.96 -22.86 -22.93
CA VAL A 182 24.59 -22.49 -23.30
C VAL A 182 23.62 -23.34 -22.48
N PRO A 183 22.63 -22.74 -21.79
CA PRO A 183 21.72 -23.53 -20.98
C PRO A 183 20.80 -24.37 -21.87
N VAL A 184 20.44 -25.55 -21.38
CA VAL A 184 19.51 -26.44 -22.07
C VAL A 184 18.13 -26.27 -21.48
N TRP A 185 17.16 -26.01 -22.34
CA TRP A 185 15.77 -25.81 -21.98
C TRP A 185 14.91 -26.92 -22.56
N MET A 186 14.02 -27.46 -21.75
CA MET A 186 13.05 -28.45 -22.18
C MET A 186 11.77 -28.36 -21.37
N VAL A 187 10.66 -28.73 -22.00
CA VAL A 187 9.40 -28.93 -21.30
C VAL A 187 9.52 -30.18 -20.42
N ILE A 188 9.00 -30.14 -19.20
CA ILE A 188 9.06 -31.29 -18.29
C ILE A 188 8.22 -32.45 -18.86
N PRO A 189 8.73 -33.68 -18.88
CA PRO A 189 7.94 -34.85 -19.29
C PRO A 189 6.65 -34.93 -18.47
N ASP A 190 5.53 -35.21 -19.13
CA ASP A 190 4.20 -35.31 -18.52
C ASP A 190 3.62 -33.99 -17.95
N ASN A 191 4.29 -32.84 -18.16
CA ASN A 191 3.76 -31.54 -17.75
C ASN A 191 4.23 -30.40 -18.68
N ASP A 192 3.35 -30.00 -19.61
CA ASP A 192 3.60 -28.94 -20.59
C ASP A 192 3.52 -27.51 -20.02
N GLU A 193 3.14 -27.36 -18.76
CA GLU A 193 3.07 -26.09 -18.05
C GLU A 193 4.37 -25.73 -17.31
N MET A 194 5.35 -26.64 -17.30
CA MET A 194 6.61 -26.44 -16.59
C MET A 194 7.81 -26.56 -17.51
N LEU A 195 8.77 -25.67 -17.28
CA LEU A 195 10.01 -25.61 -18.03
C LEU A 195 11.18 -26.01 -17.13
N LEU A 196 12.04 -26.88 -17.64
CA LEU A 196 13.29 -27.28 -17.01
C LEU A 196 14.45 -26.60 -17.74
N GLY A 197 15.20 -25.77 -17.01
CA GLY A 197 16.47 -25.21 -17.44
C GLY A 197 17.63 -25.92 -16.77
N ILE A 198 18.63 -26.33 -17.55
CA ILE A 198 19.88 -26.94 -17.06
C ILE A 198 21.03 -26.00 -17.39
N PHE A 199 21.74 -25.58 -16.35
CA PHE A 199 22.86 -24.64 -16.41
C PHE A 199 24.15 -25.38 -16.03
N VAL A 200 25.19 -25.17 -16.82
CA VAL A 200 26.51 -25.76 -16.58
C VAL A 200 27.55 -24.64 -16.56
N THR A 201 28.30 -24.59 -15.48
CA THR A 201 29.25 -23.51 -15.18
C THR A 201 30.52 -24.09 -14.61
N LYS A 202 31.66 -23.52 -15.01
CA LYS A 202 32.95 -23.89 -14.43
C LYS A 202 33.16 -23.18 -13.10
N ASP A 203 33.66 -23.89 -12.10
CA ASP A 203 34.10 -23.26 -10.85
C ASP A 203 35.26 -22.29 -11.12
N PRO A 204 35.11 -20.97 -10.89
CA PRO A 204 36.22 -20.04 -11.08
C PRO A 204 37.31 -20.19 -10.01
N THR A 205 37.00 -20.77 -8.85
CA THR A 205 37.90 -20.82 -7.68
C THR A 205 38.95 -21.92 -7.78
N VAL A 206 38.74 -22.92 -8.63
CA VAL A 206 39.62 -24.08 -8.76
C VAL A 206 40.40 -24.02 -10.08
N GLU A 207 41.50 -23.27 -10.09
CA GLU A 207 42.34 -23.05 -11.29
C GLU A 207 42.88 -24.33 -11.95
N ASN A 208 42.88 -25.48 -11.25
CA ASN A 208 43.51 -26.72 -11.70
C ASN A 208 42.59 -27.94 -11.81
N ARG A 209 41.26 -27.78 -11.68
CA ARG A 209 40.32 -28.89 -11.94
C ARG A 209 39.20 -28.45 -12.86
N ASP A 210 38.86 -29.33 -13.79
CA ASP A 210 37.65 -29.25 -14.61
C ASP A 210 36.41 -29.59 -13.77
N LEU A 211 36.23 -28.84 -12.67
CA LEU A 211 35.05 -28.96 -11.82
C LEU A 211 33.92 -28.12 -12.43
N TYR A 212 32.81 -28.79 -12.71
CA TYR A 212 31.61 -28.16 -13.26
C TYR A 212 30.50 -28.20 -12.21
N PHE A 213 29.78 -27.10 -12.06
CA PHE A 213 28.54 -27.09 -11.31
C PHE A 213 27.38 -27.28 -12.25
N PHE A 214 26.43 -28.11 -11.82
CA PHE A 214 25.18 -28.33 -12.51
C PHE A 214 24.08 -27.73 -11.67
N THR A 215 23.38 -26.77 -12.26
CA THR A 215 22.17 -26.24 -11.67
C THR A 215 21.02 -26.61 -12.58
N SER A 216 19.99 -27.23 -12.00
CA SER A 216 18.74 -27.50 -12.70
C SER A 216 17.64 -26.69 -12.05
N CYS A 217 16.93 -25.89 -12.84
CA CYS A 217 15.85 -25.05 -12.36
C CYS A 217 14.54 -25.43 -13.04
N THR A 218 13.53 -25.73 -12.24
CA THR A 218 12.15 -25.86 -12.69
C THR A 218 11.46 -24.51 -12.59
N ILE A 219 10.81 -24.10 -13.67
CA ILE A 219 10.09 -22.84 -13.79
C ILE A 219 8.63 -23.17 -14.06
N SER A 220 7.76 -22.56 -13.27
CA SER A 220 6.32 -22.58 -13.51
C SER A 220 5.80 -21.16 -13.52
N SER A 221 4.89 -20.87 -14.46
CA SER A 221 4.37 -19.54 -14.70
C SER A 221 2.85 -19.57 -14.72
N TYR A 222 2.23 -18.57 -14.11
CA TYR A 222 0.80 -18.49 -13.93
C TYR A 222 0.31 -17.06 -14.16
N TRP A 223 -0.88 -16.93 -14.74
CA TRP A 223 -1.69 -15.72 -14.61
C TRP A 223 -2.57 -15.84 -13.36
N ARG A 224 -2.77 -14.72 -12.66
CA ARG A 224 -3.69 -14.67 -11.51
C ARG A 224 -4.41 -13.34 -11.43
N VAL A 225 -5.68 -13.37 -11.05
CA VAL A 225 -6.45 -12.14 -10.81
C VAL A 225 -6.15 -11.64 -9.40
N VAL A 226 -5.60 -10.44 -9.27
CA VAL A 226 -5.15 -9.90 -7.99
C VAL A 226 -5.24 -8.38 -7.95
N ASP A 227 -5.38 -7.82 -6.76
CA ASP A 227 -5.39 -6.38 -6.56
C ASP A 227 -3.95 -5.83 -6.62
N THR A 228 -3.74 -4.86 -7.50
CA THR A 228 -2.52 -4.05 -7.60
C THR A 228 -2.84 -2.67 -7.06
N SER A 229 -2.24 -2.30 -5.94
CA SER A 229 -2.41 -0.99 -5.34
C SER A 229 -1.27 -0.03 -5.69
N SER A 230 -1.59 1.25 -5.85
CA SER A 230 -0.62 2.32 -5.74
C SER A 230 -0.69 3.04 -4.41
N TYR A 231 0.46 3.49 -3.97
CA TYR A 231 0.57 4.49 -2.91
C TYR A 231 1.60 5.54 -3.32
N GLU A 232 1.28 6.78 -3.01
CA GLU A 232 2.16 7.92 -3.22
C GLU A 232 3.17 8.00 -2.06
N ILE A 233 4.45 8.19 -2.38
CA ILE A 233 5.46 8.53 -1.38
C ILE A 233 5.54 10.04 -1.29
N GLN A 234 5.21 10.59 -0.12
CA GLN A 234 5.14 12.04 0.12
C GLN A 234 6.43 12.80 -0.23
N ASP A 235 7.60 12.15 -0.23
CA ASP A 235 8.89 12.82 -0.40
C ASP A 235 9.48 12.77 -1.82
N ALA A 236 8.90 12.01 -2.76
CA ALA A 236 9.63 11.66 -3.98
C ALA A 236 8.91 11.91 -5.32
N LEU A 237 7.64 12.37 -5.34
CA LEU A 237 6.81 12.36 -6.57
C LEU A 237 6.81 10.98 -7.28
N ARG A 238 7.11 9.91 -6.52
CA ARG A 238 7.20 8.54 -7.02
C ARG A 238 5.97 7.78 -6.59
N MET A 239 5.33 7.15 -7.56
CA MET A 239 4.28 6.19 -7.32
C MET A 239 4.91 4.82 -7.06
N ARG A 240 4.54 4.18 -5.94
CA ARG A 240 4.87 2.78 -5.70
C ARG A 240 3.71 1.89 -6.07
N LEU A 241 3.99 0.86 -6.86
CA LEU A 241 3.04 -0.17 -7.22
C LEU A 241 3.29 -1.41 -6.37
N MET A 242 2.23 -1.95 -5.78
CA MET A 242 2.23 -3.16 -4.98
C MET A 242 1.20 -4.14 -5.51
N VAL A 243 1.63 -5.34 -5.87
CA VAL A 243 0.70 -6.46 -6.11
C VAL A 243 0.42 -7.15 -4.78
N LYS A 244 -0.85 -7.45 -4.50
CA LYS A 244 -1.20 -8.26 -3.32
C LYS A 244 -0.44 -9.59 -3.36
N ARG A 245 0.16 -9.94 -2.23
CA ARG A 245 0.95 -11.17 -2.07
C ARG A 245 0.06 -12.39 -2.36
N PRO A 246 0.57 -13.43 -3.06
CA PRO A 246 -0.15 -14.70 -3.13
C PRO A 246 -0.39 -15.25 -1.72
N ASP A 247 -1.60 -15.73 -1.45
CA ASP A 247 -1.91 -16.43 -0.20
C ASP A 247 -1.23 -17.82 -0.23
N LEU A 248 0.08 -17.83 0.07
CA LEU A 248 0.88 -19.04 0.17
C LEU A 248 0.61 -19.68 1.52
N THR A 249 -0.39 -20.56 1.60
CA THR A 249 -0.58 -21.39 2.80
C THR A 249 0.47 -22.49 2.80
N SER A 250 1.62 -22.27 3.45
CA SER A 250 2.65 -23.29 3.66
C SER A 250 2.22 -24.26 4.77
N THR A 251 1.28 -25.16 4.48
CA THR A 251 0.73 -26.08 5.49
C THR A 251 1.22 -27.53 5.34
N GLY A 252 2.29 -27.79 4.59
CA GLY A 252 2.85 -29.14 4.45
C GLY A 252 4.39 -29.19 4.51
N PRO A 253 4.98 -30.35 4.84
CA PRO A 253 6.43 -30.58 4.85
C PRO A 253 7.08 -30.42 3.47
N SER A 254 6.29 -30.36 2.41
CA SER A 254 6.69 -29.97 1.06
C SER A 254 6.32 -28.49 0.82
N ALA A 255 6.88 -27.58 1.61
CA ALA A 255 6.50 -26.15 1.71
C ALA A 255 6.69 -25.29 0.43
N GLY A 256 6.97 -25.91 -0.72
CA GLY A 256 7.30 -25.27 -1.98
C GLY A 256 6.32 -25.59 -3.10
N THR A 257 5.33 -26.45 -2.83
CA THR A 257 4.20 -26.56 -3.74
C THR A 257 3.29 -25.36 -3.51
N LEU A 258 3.30 -24.44 -4.46
CA LEU A 258 2.14 -23.61 -4.73
C LEU A 258 0.93 -24.54 -4.85
N ARG A 259 0.14 -24.67 -3.79
CA ARG A 259 -1.20 -25.22 -3.95
C ARG A 259 -1.89 -24.27 -4.88
N MET A 260 -2.14 -24.73 -6.11
CA MET A 260 -2.99 -24.04 -7.06
C MET A 260 -4.30 -23.76 -6.33
N THR A 261 -4.46 -22.53 -5.87
CA THR A 261 -5.80 -22.01 -5.63
C THR A 261 -6.51 -22.03 -6.98
N SER A 262 -7.84 -22.10 -6.97
CA SER A 262 -8.68 -22.07 -8.18
C SER A 262 -8.40 -20.88 -9.12
N ASP A 263 -7.59 -19.92 -8.67
CA ASP A 263 -7.43 -18.62 -9.28
C ASP A 263 -6.11 -18.49 -10.05
N LEU A 264 -5.28 -19.55 -10.10
CA LEU A 264 -4.07 -19.61 -10.92
C LEU A 264 -4.36 -20.25 -12.27
N LEU A 265 -4.08 -19.52 -13.35
CA LEU A 265 -4.20 -19.99 -14.72
C LEU A 265 -2.79 -20.31 -15.25
N PRO A 266 -2.43 -21.56 -15.49
CA PRO A 266 -1.08 -21.92 -15.90
C PRO A 266 -0.72 -21.42 -17.30
N ILE A 267 0.57 -21.16 -17.50
CA ILE A 267 1.15 -20.70 -18.76
C ILE A 267 2.10 -21.78 -19.27
N SER A 268 1.74 -22.42 -20.37
CA SER A 268 2.62 -23.33 -21.11
C SER A 268 3.58 -22.52 -21.98
N ILE A 269 4.88 -22.79 -21.88
CA ILE A 269 5.92 -22.10 -22.65
C ILE A 269 6.63 -23.13 -23.50
N ASP A 270 6.56 -22.96 -24.82
CA ASP A 270 7.40 -23.68 -25.77
C ASP A 270 8.74 -22.93 -25.88
N PRO A 271 9.86 -23.51 -25.39
CA PRO A 271 11.17 -22.87 -25.46
C PRO A 271 11.72 -22.80 -26.90
N THR A 272 11.08 -23.47 -27.86
CA THR A 272 11.53 -23.52 -29.25
C THR A 272 11.39 -22.14 -29.90
N GLY A 273 12.50 -21.59 -30.39
CA GLY A 273 12.51 -20.30 -31.09
C GLY A 273 12.64 -19.07 -30.18
N ILE A 274 12.79 -19.24 -28.86
CA ILE A 274 13.12 -18.14 -27.95
C ILE A 274 14.65 -18.01 -27.89
N GLU A 275 15.24 -17.22 -28.80
CA GLU A 275 16.69 -17.12 -28.98
C GLU A 275 17.45 -16.81 -27.67
N PHE A 276 16.91 -15.94 -26.82
CA PHE A 276 17.53 -15.54 -25.56
C PHE A 276 17.82 -16.71 -24.63
N LEU A 277 16.94 -17.72 -24.59
CA LEU A 277 17.11 -18.91 -23.75
C LEU A 277 18.39 -19.69 -24.12
N TYR A 278 18.87 -19.53 -25.35
CA TYR A 278 20.08 -20.21 -25.84
C TYR A 278 21.31 -19.29 -25.82
N THR A 279 21.28 -18.20 -25.06
CA THR A 279 22.42 -17.29 -24.89
C THR A 279 23.26 -17.65 -23.66
N LYS A 280 24.57 -17.45 -23.74
CA LYS A 280 25.49 -17.64 -22.60
C LYS A 280 25.33 -16.58 -21.52
N ASN A 281 24.82 -15.40 -21.89
CA ASN A 281 24.58 -14.30 -20.96
C ASN A 281 23.65 -14.73 -19.84
N LEU A 282 22.62 -15.52 -20.13
CA LEU A 282 21.72 -16.05 -19.11
C LEU A 282 22.44 -16.92 -18.08
N THR A 283 23.35 -17.79 -18.52
CA THR A 283 24.20 -18.59 -17.63
C THR A 283 25.13 -17.71 -16.79
N TYR A 284 25.72 -16.67 -17.37
CA TYR A 284 26.58 -15.73 -16.64
C TYR A 284 25.82 -14.94 -15.57
N THR A 285 24.61 -14.47 -15.87
CA THR A 285 23.75 -13.77 -14.90
C THR A 285 23.44 -14.65 -13.68
N LEU A 286 23.32 -15.96 -13.87
CA LEU A 286 23.07 -16.90 -12.78
C LEU A 286 24.34 -17.29 -12.01
N ARG A 287 25.53 -17.12 -12.59
CA ARG A 287 26.81 -17.54 -12.01
C ARG A 287 27.26 -16.68 -10.82
N TYR A 288 26.98 -15.39 -10.82
CA TYR A 288 27.58 -14.45 -9.86
C TYR A 288 26.96 -14.50 -8.45
N ASP A 289 25.75 -15.05 -8.29
CA ASP A 289 24.94 -14.92 -7.07
C ASP A 289 24.45 -16.27 -6.50
N ASP A 290 25.33 -17.29 -6.41
CA ASP A 290 24.97 -18.62 -5.92
C ASP A 290 23.70 -19.20 -6.59
N TYR A 291 23.62 -19.12 -7.93
CA TYR A 291 22.48 -19.60 -8.73
C TYR A 291 21.12 -19.28 -8.11
N SER A 292 20.96 -18.02 -7.68
CA SER A 292 19.78 -17.65 -6.94
C SER A 292 18.54 -17.81 -7.83
N PRO A 293 17.55 -18.64 -7.45
CA PRO A 293 16.28 -18.75 -8.15
C PRO A 293 15.57 -17.39 -8.30
N ILE A 294 15.97 -16.39 -7.50
CA ILE A 294 15.51 -15.01 -7.59
C ILE A 294 15.86 -14.38 -8.94
N GLY A 295 17.12 -14.48 -9.39
CA GLY A 295 17.55 -13.85 -10.64
C GLY A 295 16.80 -14.41 -11.83
N LEU A 296 16.65 -15.73 -11.88
CA LEU A 296 15.87 -16.40 -12.91
C LEU A 296 14.39 -15.99 -12.84
N ALA A 297 13.77 -16.04 -11.66
CA ALA A 297 12.38 -15.64 -11.48
C ALA A 297 12.14 -14.18 -11.87
N ALA A 298 13.09 -13.29 -11.60
CA ALA A 298 13.05 -11.87 -11.94
C ALA A 298 13.12 -11.64 -13.47
N VAL A 299 14.00 -12.36 -14.17
CA VAL A 299 14.08 -12.32 -15.65
C VAL A 299 12.75 -12.77 -16.27
N TRP A 300 12.21 -13.89 -15.79
CA TRP A 300 10.96 -14.45 -16.30
C TRP A 300 9.74 -13.57 -16.01
N ILE A 301 9.61 -13.07 -14.79
CA ILE A 301 8.46 -12.23 -14.42
C ILE A 301 8.48 -10.90 -15.17
N ALA A 302 9.65 -10.33 -15.44
CA ALA A 302 9.79 -9.11 -16.22
C ALA A 302 9.33 -9.31 -17.66
N ALA A 303 9.80 -10.40 -18.31
CA ALA A 303 9.37 -10.75 -19.67
C ALA A 303 7.85 -10.96 -19.76
N LEU A 304 7.24 -11.66 -18.79
CA LEU A 304 5.79 -11.88 -18.75
C LEU A 304 5.00 -10.59 -18.47
N ALA A 305 5.53 -9.68 -17.64
CA ALA A 305 4.87 -8.41 -17.33
C ALA A 305 4.82 -7.44 -18.52
N GLU A 306 5.72 -7.58 -19.49
CA GLU A 306 5.76 -6.79 -20.74
C GLU A 306 4.82 -7.32 -21.83
N LEU A 307 4.39 -8.59 -21.76
CA LEU A 307 3.57 -9.23 -22.80
C LEU A 307 2.30 -8.45 -23.21
N PRO A 308 1.47 -7.92 -22.28
CA PRO A 308 0.26 -7.21 -22.65
C PRO A 308 0.51 -5.95 -23.47
N LEU A 309 1.72 -5.37 -23.39
CA LEU A 309 2.13 -4.23 -24.19
C LEU A 309 2.75 -4.62 -25.54
N MET A 310 3.56 -5.67 -25.58
CA MET A 310 4.36 -6.03 -26.77
C MET A 310 3.50 -6.42 -27.98
N GLN A 311 2.32 -6.99 -27.73
CA GLN A 311 1.43 -7.42 -28.81
C GLN A 311 0.65 -6.28 -29.48
N TYR A 312 0.58 -5.10 -28.85
CA TYR A 312 -0.28 -4.01 -29.31
C TYR A 312 0.50 -2.70 -29.38
N ARG A 313 0.46 -2.00 -30.52
CA ARG A 313 0.95 -0.61 -30.57
C ARG A 313 -0.07 0.29 -29.87
N PHE A 314 0.35 0.93 -28.78
CA PHE A 314 -0.48 1.88 -28.05
C PHE A 314 -0.45 3.23 -28.77
N SER A 315 -1.64 3.82 -28.94
CA SER A 315 -1.79 5.23 -29.23
C SER A 315 -2.54 5.84 -28.05
N LEU A 316 -1.84 6.62 -27.22
CA LEU A 316 -2.46 7.41 -26.18
C LEU A 316 -3.09 8.63 -26.84
N ASN A 317 -4.40 8.60 -27.04
CA ASN A 317 -5.13 9.80 -27.45
C ASN A 317 -5.51 10.60 -26.21
N HIS A 318 -4.85 11.73 -25.98
CA HIS A 318 -5.05 12.56 -24.78
C HIS A 318 -6.46 13.16 -24.66
N ASP A 319 -7.23 13.23 -25.76
CA ASP A 319 -8.49 13.99 -25.78
C ASP A 319 -9.73 13.22 -25.26
N THR A 320 -9.63 11.93 -24.96
CA THR A 320 -10.84 11.07 -24.79
C THR A 320 -10.98 10.35 -23.47
N ASN A 321 -10.11 10.54 -22.47
CA ASN A 321 -10.15 9.81 -21.19
C ASN A 321 -10.10 8.26 -21.26
N ASP A 322 -10.05 7.72 -22.47
CA ASP A 322 -10.09 6.30 -22.80
C ASP A 322 -8.72 5.85 -23.29
N ILE A 323 -8.21 4.76 -22.71
CA ILE A 323 -7.05 4.07 -23.25
C ILE A 323 -7.55 3.22 -24.43
N TYR A 324 -7.53 3.79 -25.64
CA TYR A 324 -7.82 3.02 -26.86
C TYR A 324 -6.63 2.09 -27.15
N MET A 325 -6.78 0.83 -26.76
CA MET A 325 -5.99 -0.26 -27.30
C MET A 325 -6.61 -0.60 -28.65
N VAL A 326 -5.86 -0.50 -29.75
CA VAL A 326 -6.31 -0.82 -31.12
C VAL A 326 -7.22 0.22 -31.81
N ASN A 327 -7.01 0.34 -33.13
CA ASN A 327 -7.84 1.10 -34.05
C ASN A 327 -9.28 0.51 -34.04
N LYS A 328 -10.27 1.32 -33.65
CA LYS A 328 -11.70 0.98 -33.54
C LYS A 328 -12.28 0.25 -34.77
N SER A 329 -11.64 0.36 -35.92
CA SER A 329 -12.01 -0.32 -37.17
C SER A 329 -11.62 -1.81 -37.26
N GLN A 330 -10.75 -2.31 -36.37
CA GLN A 330 -10.26 -3.71 -36.41
C GLN A 330 -10.92 -4.63 -35.39
N VAL A 331 -11.75 -4.11 -34.49
CA VAL A 331 -12.37 -4.92 -33.44
C VAL A 331 -13.77 -5.31 -33.85
N ASP A 332 -13.95 -6.60 -34.08
CA ASP A 332 -15.25 -7.18 -34.32
C ASP A 332 -16.12 -7.04 -33.07
N GLN A 333 -17.37 -6.60 -33.25
CA GLN A 333 -18.31 -6.31 -32.14
C GLN A 333 -18.67 -7.57 -31.32
N HIS A 334 -18.31 -8.75 -31.81
CA HIS A 334 -18.57 -10.05 -31.18
C HIS A 334 -17.45 -10.55 -30.25
N THR A 335 -16.33 -9.83 -30.14
CA THR A 335 -15.22 -10.26 -29.29
C THR A 335 -15.51 -9.93 -27.81
N PRO A 336 -15.45 -10.90 -26.88
CA PRO A 336 -15.66 -10.61 -25.46
C PRO A 336 -14.59 -9.65 -24.96
N LEU A 337 -15.03 -8.49 -24.44
CA LEU A 337 -14.15 -7.44 -23.93
C LEU A 337 -13.69 -7.80 -22.50
N LEU A 338 -12.41 -7.59 -22.22
CA LEU A 338 -11.87 -7.71 -20.87
C LEU A 338 -12.26 -6.50 -20.02
N SER A 339 -12.90 -6.72 -18.87
CA SER A 339 -13.25 -5.68 -17.90
C SER A 339 -12.30 -5.65 -16.71
N TYR A 340 -11.88 -4.46 -16.27
CA TYR A 340 -11.10 -4.26 -15.04
C TYR A 340 -11.86 -3.39 -14.04
N VAL A 341 -11.67 -3.65 -12.74
CA VAL A 341 -12.32 -2.92 -11.64
C VAL A 341 -11.29 -2.04 -10.94
N ILE A 342 -11.53 -0.73 -10.93
CA ILE A 342 -10.72 0.24 -10.19
C ILE A 342 -11.47 0.64 -8.92
N THR A 343 -10.78 0.55 -7.78
CA THR A 343 -11.26 1.02 -6.48
C THR A 343 -10.36 2.16 -6.02
N ILE A 344 -10.92 3.37 -5.93
CA ILE A 344 -10.19 4.53 -5.42
C ILE A 344 -10.56 4.71 -3.95
N THR A 345 -9.56 4.65 -3.09
CA THR A 345 -9.73 4.86 -1.65
C THR A 345 -9.09 6.19 -1.27
N LEU A 346 -9.94 7.17 -0.97
CA LEU A 346 -9.52 8.47 -0.52
C LEU A 346 -9.39 8.44 1.00
N HIS A 347 -8.15 8.51 1.50
CA HIS A 347 -7.88 8.65 2.92
C HIS A 347 -7.80 10.12 3.28
N GLY A 348 -8.89 10.67 3.81
CA GLY A 348 -8.95 12.05 4.30
C GLY A 348 -9.48 12.14 5.72
N LEU A 349 -9.07 13.19 6.43
CA LEU A 349 -9.79 13.72 7.59
C LEU A 349 -11.00 14.52 7.07
N GLY A 350 -11.83 13.90 6.22
CA GLY A 350 -12.99 14.55 5.63
C GLY A 350 -14.18 14.42 6.55
N TYR A 351 -14.71 15.56 7.01
CA TYR A 351 -16.06 15.67 7.55
C TYR A 351 -17.05 15.45 6.39
N GLY A 352 -17.32 14.20 6.04
CA GLY A 352 -18.34 13.89 5.03
C GLY A 352 -19.71 14.39 5.50
N SER A 353 -20.57 14.84 4.60
CA SER A 353 -21.96 15.23 4.93
C SER A 353 -22.76 14.08 5.56
N ALA A 354 -22.34 12.84 5.32
CA ALA A 354 -22.89 11.64 5.94
C ALA A 354 -22.31 11.32 7.33
N ASP A 355 -21.20 11.95 7.70
CA ASP A 355 -20.41 11.61 8.89
C ASP A 355 -21.11 12.09 10.17
N VAL A 356 -21.00 11.30 11.24
CA VAL A 356 -21.73 11.54 12.50
C VAL A 356 -21.32 12.86 13.13
N ALA A 357 -20.03 13.21 13.04
CA ALA A 357 -19.50 14.48 13.52
C ALA A 357 -20.13 15.67 12.80
N SER A 358 -20.28 15.62 11.48
CA SER A 358 -20.91 16.67 10.68
C SER A 358 -22.39 16.82 11.04
N LYS A 359 -23.12 15.70 11.20
CA LYS A 359 -24.53 15.71 11.62
C LYS A 359 -24.71 16.30 13.01
N LEU A 360 -23.81 15.97 13.93
CA LEU A 360 -23.84 16.50 15.29
C LEU A 360 -23.52 18.00 15.32
N ALA A 361 -22.52 18.45 14.54
CA ALA A 361 -22.21 19.87 14.40
C ALA A 361 -23.39 20.67 13.83
N VAL A 362 -24.03 20.16 12.76
CA VAL A 362 -25.22 20.79 12.18
C VAL A 362 -26.38 20.80 13.17
N ALA A 363 -26.58 19.72 13.95
CA ALA A 363 -27.62 19.67 14.98
C ALA A 363 -27.40 20.70 16.09
N VAL A 364 -26.16 20.87 16.56
CA VAL A 364 -25.81 21.88 17.58
C VAL A 364 -26.04 23.29 17.06
N ILE A 365 -25.60 23.60 15.83
CA ILE A 365 -25.82 24.91 15.22
C ILE A 365 -27.33 25.17 15.03
N MET A 366 -28.08 24.18 14.54
CA MET A 366 -29.55 24.29 14.40
C MET A 366 -30.25 24.51 15.74
N ALA A 367 -29.84 23.82 16.80
CA ALA A 367 -30.38 24.02 18.14
C ALA A 367 -30.10 25.44 18.63
N TYR A 368 -28.88 25.95 18.44
CA TYR A 368 -28.52 27.32 18.79
C TYR A 368 -29.38 28.35 18.02
N CYS A 369 -29.53 28.17 16.71
CA CYS A 369 -30.40 29.02 15.88
C CYS A 369 -31.86 29.01 16.36
N LEU A 370 -32.40 27.84 16.74
CA LEU A 370 -33.76 27.73 17.28
C LEU A 370 -33.90 28.45 18.62
N ILE A 371 -32.94 28.30 19.53
CA ILE A 371 -32.93 29.00 20.82
C ILE A 371 -32.89 30.51 20.59
N SER A 372 -32.01 30.99 19.70
CA SER A 372 -31.93 32.41 19.33
C SER A 372 -33.23 32.92 18.72
N LEU A 373 -33.88 32.17 17.83
CA LEU A 373 -35.18 32.55 17.25
C LEU A 373 -36.29 32.61 18.30
N CYS A 374 -36.34 31.64 19.21
CA CYS A 374 -37.30 31.66 20.33
C CYS A 374 -37.08 32.87 21.23
N PHE A 375 -35.82 33.22 21.50
CA PHE A 375 -35.46 34.38 22.31
C PHE A 375 -35.82 35.70 21.61
N ILE A 376 -35.55 35.84 20.32
CA ILE A 376 -35.96 37.00 19.53
C ILE A 376 -37.49 37.14 19.53
N ALA A 377 -38.21 36.05 19.29
CA ALA A 377 -39.68 36.05 19.34
C ALA A 377 -40.18 36.44 20.73
N TYR A 378 -39.58 35.91 21.79
CA TYR A 378 -39.90 36.27 23.18
C TYR A 378 -39.73 37.77 23.44
N ILE A 379 -38.61 38.37 23.01
CA ILE A 379 -38.37 39.81 23.15
C ILE A 379 -39.45 40.61 22.38
N ILE A 380 -39.79 40.21 21.16
CA ILE A 380 -40.81 40.89 20.35
C ILE A 380 -42.18 40.86 21.04
N PHE A 381 -42.57 39.72 21.63
CA PHE A 381 -43.87 39.57 22.28
C PHE A 381 -43.95 40.23 23.65
N THR A 382 -42.89 40.19 24.45
CA THR A 382 -42.90 40.74 25.82
C THR A 382 -42.48 42.21 25.87
N GLY A 383 -41.75 42.70 24.86
CA GLY A 383 -41.19 44.06 24.85
C GLY A 383 -40.09 44.29 25.89
N HIS A 384 -39.65 43.24 26.61
CA HIS A 384 -38.57 43.32 27.58
C HIS A 384 -37.23 42.97 26.93
N THR A 385 -36.35 43.95 26.82
CA THR A 385 -34.96 43.75 26.40
C THR A 385 -34.09 43.51 27.63
N SER A 386 -33.60 42.29 27.81
CA SER A 386 -32.58 41.96 28.82
C SER A 386 -31.20 42.19 28.21
N ILE A 387 -30.49 43.22 28.67
CA ILE A 387 -29.08 43.52 28.32
C ILE A 387 -28.19 42.99 29.46
N ALA A 388 -28.27 41.69 29.75
CA ALA A 388 -27.63 41.10 30.95
C ALA A 388 -26.30 40.36 30.66
N TRP A 389 -25.70 40.58 29.48
CA TRP A 389 -24.56 39.77 29.02
C TRP A 389 -23.51 40.56 28.23
N ASP A 390 -23.51 41.90 28.29
CA ASP A 390 -22.60 42.71 27.45
C ASP A 390 -21.19 42.85 28.07
N SER A 391 -21.01 42.42 29.33
CA SER A 391 -19.76 42.61 30.06
C SER A 391 -19.32 41.35 30.80
N ALA A 392 -18.08 40.90 30.55
CA ALA A 392 -17.42 39.83 31.31
C ALA A 392 -17.36 40.09 32.82
N MET A 393 -17.51 41.36 33.24
CA MET A 393 -17.51 41.73 34.65
C MET A 393 -18.82 41.35 35.36
N GLU A 394 -19.95 41.38 34.65
CA GLU A 394 -21.26 40.99 35.17
C GLU A 394 -21.27 39.50 35.57
N LEU A 395 -20.57 38.67 34.78
CA LEU A 395 -20.35 37.25 35.05
C LEU A 395 -19.45 37.00 36.27
N ILE A 396 -18.45 37.86 36.50
CA ILE A 396 -17.58 37.79 37.69
C ILE A 396 -18.34 38.21 38.95
N VAL A 397 -19.19 39.24 38.87
CA VAL A 397 -20.02 39.70 40.00
C VAL A 397 -21.11 38.68 40.36
N LEU A 398 -21.69 37.98 39.37
CA LEU A 398 -22.59 36.84 39.60
C LEU A 398 -21.87 35.62 40.19
N ALA A 399 -20.63 35.36 39.78
CA ALA A 399 -19.83 34.26 40.32
C ALA A 399 -19.37 34.51 41.77
N LEU A 400 -19.19 35.78 42.15
CA LEU A 400 -19.09 36.19 43.55
C LEU A 400 -20.47 36.01 44.18
N HIS A 401 -20.64 34.93 44.95
CA HIS A 401 -21.85 34.54 45.68
C HIS A 401 -22.19 35.54 46.82
N SER A 402 -22.27 36.82 46.48
CA SER A 402 -22.60 37.95 47.34
C SER A 402 -24.11 37.95 47.54
N LYS A 403 -24.55 38.06 48.80
CA LYS A 403 -25.96 38.21 49.12
C LYS A 403 -26.48 39.50 48.47
N GLU A 404 -27.69 39.47 47.91
CA GLU A 404 -28.34 40.65 47.31
C GLU A 404 -28.40 41.79 48.35
N PRO A 405 -27.83 42.98 48.05
CA PRO A 405 -27.96 44.13 48.92
C PRO A 405 -29.37 44.72 48.81
N ASP A 406 -30.03 44.96 49.95
CA ASP A 406 -31.45 45.37 50.00
C ASP A 406 -31.73 46.73 49.32
N ASP A 407 -30.70 47.56 49.13
CA ASP A 407 -30.77 48.89 48.51
C ASP A 407 -30.61 48.87 46.98
N LEU A 408 -30.30 47.71 46.38
CA LEU A 408 -30.28 47.50 44.94
C LEU A 408 -31.34 46.44 44.60
N GLY A 409 -32.60 46.85 44.43
CA GLY A 409 -33.69 45.94 44.06
C GLY A 409 -33.33 45.08 42.84
N HIS A 410 -33.67 43.79 42.90
CA HIS A 410 -33.49 42.76 41.86
C HIS A 410 -32.33 43.02 40.89
N VAL A 411 -31.10 42.70 41.31
CA VAL A 411 -29.85 42.93 40.57
C VAL A 411 -29.71 41.96 39.39
N SER A 412 -30.55 42.15 38.37
CA SER A 412 -30.38 41.54 37.05
C SER A 412 -30.51 42.59 35.93
N VAL A 413 -30.70 43.86 36.29
CA VAL A 413 -30.85 44.98 35.35
C VAL A 413 -30.10 46.20 35.91
N GLY A 414 -28.85 46.44 35.48
CA GLY A 414 -28.16 47.71 35.75
C GLY A 414 -26.74 47.67 36.33
N LEU A 415 -26.00 46.56 36.21
CA LEU A 415 -24.59 46.50 36.60
C LEU A 415 -23.66 47.32 35.68
N ASP A 416 -24.15 47.82 34.56
CA ASP A 416 -23.39 48.63 33.59
C ASP A 416 -23.47 50.15 33.83
N SER A 417 -24.18 50.60 34.89
CA SER A 417 -24.20 52.04 35.21
C SER A 417 -22.89 52.44 35.91
N MET A 418 -22.22 53.47 35.38
CA MET A 418 -21.01 54.05 35.97
C MET A 418 -21.24 54.51 37.42
N ASP A 419 -22.49 54.83 37.77
CA ASP A 419 -22.91 55.16 39.14
C ASP A 419 -22.83 53.94 40.07
N THR A 420 -23.11 52.73 39.58
CA THR A 420 -22.98 51.48 40.35
C THR A 420 -21.50 51.15 40.61
N PHE A 421 -20.64 51.35 39.61
CA PHE A 421 -19.17 51.20 39.77
C PHE A 421 -18.55 52.24 40.69
N GLY A 422 -19.14 53.44 40.75
CA GLY A 422 -18.71 54.51 41.66
C GLY A 422 -19.10 54.28 43.12
N LYS A 423 -19.98 53.30 43.43
CA LYS A 423 -20.37 53.02 44.81
C LYS A 423 -19.22 52.36 45.58
N SER A 424 -18.79 53.01 46.66
CA SER A 424 -17.78 52.48 47.57
C SER A 424 -18.22 51.14 48.17
N VAL A 425 -17.44 50.09 47.91
CA VAL A 425 -17.62 48.76 48.51
C VAL A 425 -16.52 48.49 49.53
N GLY A 426 -16.90 47.94 50.69
CA GLY A 426 -15.99 47.45 51.70
C GLY A 426 -15.96 45.93 51.71
N ILE A 427 -14.77 45.33 51.71
CA ILE A 427 -14.63 43.88 51.92
C ILE A 427 -14.70 43.61 53.43
N ARG A 428 -15.61 42.72 53.85
CA ARG A 428 -15.82 42.32 55.25
C ARG A 428 -15.79 40.80 55.37
N VAL A 429 -15.49 40.30 56.57
CA VAL A 429 -15.55 38.87 56.88
C VAL A 429 -16.87 38.58 57.60
N SER A 430 -17.67 37.73 57.00
CA SER A 430 -18.95 37.24 57.52
C SER A 430 -18.74 35.86 58.13
N THR A 431 -19.22 35.64 59.36
CA THR A 431 -19.21 34.32 59.99
C THR A 431 -20.59 33.69 59.83
N VAL A 432 -20.70 32.72 58.91
CA VAL A 432 -21.97 32.06 58.61
C VAL A 432 -21.94 30.65 59.23
N PRO A 433 -22.96 30.28 60.03
CA PRO A 433 -23.09 28.91 60.49
C PRO A 433 -23.44 28.00 59.31
N ILE A 434 -22.74 26.87 59.17
CA ILE A 434 -23.11 25.85 58.20
C ILE A 434 -24.32 25.10 58.77
N GLU A 435 -25.44 25.18 58.04
CA GLU A 435 -26.76 24.69 58.49
C GLU A 435 -26.75 23.21 58.91
N ASP A 436 -25.87 22.38 58.33
CA ASP A 436 -25.85 20.93 58.58
C ASP A 436 -24.84 20.46 59.66
N THR A 437 -23.86 21.28 60.06
CA THR A 437 -22.80 20.85 61.01
C THR A 437 -22.66 21.73 62.24
N GLY A 438 -23.30 22.91 62.28
CA GLY A 438 -23.18 23.86 63.39
C GLY A 438 -21.80 24.54 63.50
N GLU A 439 -20.86 24.22 62.60
CA GLU A 439 -19.57 24.88 62.51
C GLU A 439 -19.71 26.26 61.86
N LYS A 440 -18.95 27.24 62.37
CA LYS A 440 -18.91 28.60 61.80
C LYS A 440 -17.79 28.68 60.78
N ARG A 441 -18.10 29.06 59.54
CA ARG A 441 -17.09 29.43 58.55
C ARG A 441 -17.02 30.94 58.38
N GLU A 442 -15.80 31.44 58.34
CA GLU A 442 -15.51 32.79 57.90
C GLU A 442 -15.57 32.81 56.37
N ARG A 443 -16.20 33.81 55.77
CA ARG A 443 -16.20 34.04 54.32
C ARG A 443 -16.08 35.53 54.04
N LEU A 444 -15.43 35.89 52.94
CA LEU A 444 -15.34 37.27 52.50
C LEU A 444 -16.63 37.67 51.79
N GLU A 445 -17.15 38.84 52.12
CA GLU A 445 -18.37 39.41 51.56
C GLU A 445 -18.12 40.88 51.19
N LEU A 446 -18.63 41.29 50.03
CA LEU A 446 -18.60 42.69 49.59
C LEU A 446 -19.82 43.39 50.17
N VAL A 447 -19.60 44.47 50.90
CA VAL A 447 -20.68 45.23 51.53
C VAL A 447 -20.67 46.66 51.04
N PHE A 448 -21.83 47.11 50.57
CA PHE A 448 -22.04 48.48 50.12
C PHE A 448 -22.21 49.43 51.32
N GLU A 449 -21.79 50.68 51.15
CA GLU A 449 -21.82 51.70 52.22
C GLU A 449 -23.20 51.93 52.85
N HIS A 450 -24.28 51.73 52.09
CA HIS A 450 -25.66 52.01 52.49
C HIS A 450 -26.45 50.77 52.94
N ASP A 451 -25.80 49.61 53.09
CA ASP A 451 -26.46 48.39 53.54
C ASP A 451 -26.89 48.52 55.03
N GLN A 452 -28.19 48.72 55.26
CA GLN A 452 -28.74 49.07 56.59
C GLN A 452 -28.59 47.94 57.62
N ASP A 453 -28.31 46.72 57.16
CA ASP A 453 -28.17 45.52 57.97
C ASP A 453 -26.76 45.28 58.55
N LEU A 454 -25.82 46.20 58.29
CA LEU A 454 -24.41 46.09 58.72
C LEU A 454 -24.22 45.84 60.23
N LYS A 455 -25.17 46.26 61.07
CA LYS A 455 -25.11 46.07 62.53
C LYS A 455 -25.69 44.74 63.01
N GLN A 456 -26.58 44.12 62.25
CA GLN A 456 -27.19 42.83 62.61
C GLN A 456 -26.34 41.65 62.14
N ARG A 457 -25.61 41.82 61.04
CA ARG A 457 -24.69 40.82 60.50
C ARG A 457 -23.35 41.00 61.22
N ASN A 458 -22.89 40.01 61.99
CA ASN A 458 -21.62 40.03 62.74
C ASN A 458 -20.39 40.10 61.81
N LEU A 459 -20.22 41.22 61.11
CA LEU A 459 -19.23 41.45 60.07
C LEU A 459 -17.97 42.04 60.69
N THR A 460 -16.84 41.38 60.47
CA THR A 460 -15.54 41.84 60.98
C THR A 460 -14.67 42.42 59.86
N LYS A 461 -13.74 43.32 60.22
CA LYS A 461 -12.78 43.85 59.25
C LYS A 461 -11.78 42.76 58.87
N VAL A 462 -11.48 42.66 57.57
CA VAL A 462 -10.46 41.76 57.04
C VAL A 462 -9.10 42.08 57.66
N VAL A 463 -8.40 41.06 58.14
CA VAL A 463 -7.02 41.17 58.64
C VAL A 463 -6.07 40.83 57.50
N ARG A 464 -5.04 41.65 57.30
CA ARG A 464 -4.02 41.41 56.26
C ARG A 464 -3.27 40.10 56.55
N ASN A 465 -2.95 39.35 55.48
CA ASN A 465 -2.20 38.08 55.52
C ASN A 465 -2.90 36.94 56.30
N ARG A 466 -4.23 36.92 56.34
CA ARG A 466 -5.02 35.78 56.84
C ARG A 466 -5.85 35.21 55.69
N ALA A 467 -5.81 33.89 55.52
CA ALA A 467 -6.72 33.18 54.64
C ALA A 467 -8.07 33.03 55.36
N TYR A 468 -9.16 33.33 54.66
CA TYR A 468 -10.52 33.26 55.14
C TYR A 468 -11.30 32.23 54.35
#